data_AF-G9NTQ9-F1
#
_entry.id   AF-G9NTQ9-F1
#
_cell.length_a   1.000
_cell.length_b   1.000
_cell.length_c   1.000
_cell.angle_alpha   90.00
_cell.angle_beta   90.00
_cell.angle_gamma   90.00
#
_symmetry.space_group_name_H-M   'P 1'
#
loop_
_entity.id
_entity.type
_entity.pdbx_description
1 polymer ?
#
loop_
_entity_poly.entity_id
_entity_poly.type
_entity_poly.pdbx_seq_one_letter_code
_entity_poly.pdbx_strand_id
1 'polypeptide(L)'
;MHSSHRTILAAKALLLANLAAAQTNPNAQGACSPTTGGSGACGPNGSQAWLNTGVQGNGWEPPFLDINSLTHISLDDYYNGVGQPCQQYDQYFKSSGSKYNIDPAILAFIAMQESSCNADAGGSTPGLMQCDPSNCQNGQSSCQYPIQDNVDCGAWVLRSALDNTGGNAVHALGSYNGWFTASDGTGLNGGKGLTEGYPCSSEGKAHGDPQNLNYLHETLNGWFLGYDMYGSDADLDGEYNCSQSCSNGSIC
;
A
#
# COMPACT_ATOMS: atom_id res chain seq x y z
N MET A 1 3.59 -39.63 -53.18
CA MET A 1 4.37 -38.46 -52.71
C MET A 1 3.39 -37.51 -52.02
N HIS A 2 3.28 -37.59 -50.69
CA HIS A 2 2.47 -36.68 -49.88
C HIS A 2 3.37 -36.15 -48.77
N SER A 3 3.77 -34.88 -48.90
CA SER A 3 4.55 -34.16 -47.89
C SER A 3 3.57 -33.39 -47.02
N SER A 4 3.35 -33.86 -45.78
CA SER A 4 2.63 -33.10 -44.76
C SER A 4 3.63 -32.25 -43.99
N HIS A 5 3.52 -30.93 -44.13
CA HIS A 5 4.24 -29.97 -43.31
C HIS A 5 3.75 -30.10 -41.87
N ARG A 6 4.68 -30.46 -40.96
CA ARG A 6 4.47 -30.43 -39.52
C ARG A 6 4.53 -28.98 -39.06
N THR A 7 3.38 -28.45 -38.65
CA THR A 7 3.27 -27.18 -37.93
C THR A 7 3.91 -27.37 -36.55
N ILE A 8 5.05 -26.73 -36.32
CA ILE A 8 5.65 -26.62 -34.98
C ILE A 8 4.84 -25.54 -34.25
N LEU A 9 3.89 -25.98 -33.43
CA LEU A 9 3.29 -25.13 -32.41
C LEU A 9 4.36 -24.89 -31.34
N ALA A 10 4.90 -23.67 -31.32
CA ALA A 10 5.71 -23.18 -30.22
C ALA A 10 4.87 -23.28 -28.93
N ALA A 11 5.31 -24.12 -28.01
CA ALA A 11 4.75 -24.18 -26.68
C ALA A 11 5.01 -22.83 -26.00
N LYS A 12 3.95 -22.04 -25.82
CA LYS A 12 3.97 -20.92 -24.87
C LYS A 12 4.26 -21.53 -23.50
N ALA A 13 5.46 -21.29 -22.98
CA ALA A 13 5.78 -21.58 -21.60
C ALA A 13 4.87 -20.71 -20.72
N LEU A 14 3.85 -21.32 -20.11
CA LEU A 14 3.23 -20.74 -18.93
C LEU A 14 4.29 -20.80 -17.82
N LEU A 15 4.88 -19.66 -17.49
CA LEU A 15 5.48 -19.47 -16.17
C LEU A 15 4.33 -19.47 -15.17
N LEU A 16 4.00 -20.65 -14.65
CA LEU A 16 3.29 -20.74 -13.38
C LEU A 16 4.31 -20.28 -12.32
N ALA A 17 4.25 -19.00 -11.95
CA ALA A 17 4.86 -18.55 -10.72
C ALA A 17 4.27 -19.42 -9.60
N ASN A 18 5.14 -20.15 -8.88
CA ASN A 18 4.78 -20.78 -7.63
C ASN A 18 4.56 -19.66 -6.61
N LEU A 19 3.45 -18.94 -6.71
CA LEU A 19 2.89 -18.22 -5.56
C LEU A 19 2.49 -19.33 -4.60
N ALA A 20 3.36 -19.63 -3.63
CA ALA A 20 2.95 -20.40 -2.47
C ALA A 20 1.68 -19.72 -1.95
N ALA A 21 0.56 -20.44 -1.93
CA ALA A 21 -0.70 -19.90 -1.42
C ALA A 21 -0.42 -19.36 -0.02
N ALA A 22 -0.35 -18.04 0.10
CA ALA A 22 -0.03 -17.38 1.34
C ALA A 22 -1.09 -17.79 2.36
N GLN A 23 -0.68 -18.39 3.48
CA GLN A 23 -1.65 -18.77 4.51
C GLN A 23 -2.36 -17.51 5.01
N THR A 24 -3.67 -17.60 5.17
CA THR A 24 -4.46 -16.49 5.71
C THR A 24 -3.98 -16.18 7.13
N ASN A 25 -3.90 -14.89 7.45
CA ASN A 25 -3.55 -14.43 8.78
C ASN A 25 -4.72 -14.76 9.73
N PRO A 26 -4.49 -15.55 10.80
CA PRO A 26 -5.56 -15.97 11.71
C PRO A 26 -6.18 -14.83 12.51
N ASN A 27 -5.50 -13.68 12.59
CA ASN A 27 -5.99 -12.49 13.28
C ASN A 27 -6.77 -11.54 12.34
N ALA A 28 -6.78 -11.82 11.04
CA ALA A 28 -7.43 -10.97 10.05
C ALA A 28 -8.84 -11.47 9.72
N GLN A 29 -9.86 -10.64 9.95
CA GLN A 29 -11.25 -11.02 9.70
C GLN A 29 -11.58 -10.93 8.22
N GLY A 30 -12.37 -11.89 7.73
CA GLY A 30 -12.73 -11.97 6.32
C GLY A 30 -11.54 -12.26 5.40
N ALA A 31 -10.41 -12.73 5.94
CA ALA A 31 -9.25 -13.09 5.14
C ALA A 31 -9.56 -14.26 4.20
N CYS A 32 -9.00 -14.21 2.99
CA CYS A 32 -9.13 -15.26 1.98
C CYS A 32 -7.79 -15.51 1.29
N SER A 33 -7.65 -16.64 0.62
CA SER A 33 -6.49 -16.93 -0.22
C SER A 33 -6.94 -17.81 -1.40
N PRO A 34 -6.61 -17.45 -2.66
CA PRO A 34 -5.82 -16.28 -3.07
C PRO A 34 -6.55 -14.95 -2.84
N THR A 35 -5.85 -13.82 -3.02
CA THR A 35 -6.47 -12.48 -3.05
C THR A 35 -7.54 -12.42 -4.14
N THR A 36 -8.64 -11.73 -3.86
CA THR A 36 -9.72 -11.46 -4.80
C THR A 36 -10.13 -9.99 -4.73
N GLY A 37 -10.42 -9.38 -5.89
CA GLY A 37 -10.89 -7.99 -6.00
C GLY A 37 -12.40 -7.83 -6.10
N GLY A 38 -12.82 -6.60 -6.39
CA GLY A 38 -14.22 -6.20 -6.56
C GLY A 38 -15.03 -6.14 -5.27
N SER A 39 -16.35 -6.28 -5.38
CA SER A 39 -17.22 -6.25 -4.21
C SER A 39 -16.96 -7.47 -3.32
N GLY A 40 -16.61 -7.21 -2.05
CA GLY A 40 -16.16 -8.24 -1.12
C GLY A 40 -14.68 -8.61 -1.26
N ALA A 41 -13.86 -7.73 -1.86
CA ALA A 41 -12.43 -7.92 -1.99
C ALA A 41 -11.78 -8.35 -0.67
N CYS A 42 -10.86 -9.31 -0.76
CA CYS A 42 -10.19 -9.89 0.40
C CYS A 42 -8.83 -10.44 0.02
N GLY A 43 -7.98 -10.65 1.01
CA GLY A 43 -6.77 -11.44 0.88
C GLY A 43 -6.29 -11.95 2.23
N PRO A 44 -5.09 -12.52 2.29
CA PRO A 44 -4.51 -13.10 3.51
C PRO A 44 -4.50 -12.17 4.72
N ASN A 45 -4.45 -10.85 4.55
CA ASN A 45 -4.46 -9.86 5.64
C ASN A 45 -5.84 -9.26 5.91
N GLY A 46 -6.92 -9.91 5.44
CA GLY A 46 -8.31 -9.57 5.78
C GLY A 46 -9.14 -9.11 4.59
N SER A 47 -10.45 -8.97 4.80
CA SER A 47 -11.33 -8.36 3.80
C SER A 47 -11.17 -6.84 3.76
N GLN A 48 -11.38 -6.23 2.60
CA GLN A 48 -11.40 -4.77 2.49
C GLN A 48 -12.48 -4.16 3.38
N ALA A 49 -13.65 -4.79 3.47
CA ALA A 49 -14.72 -4.34 4.36
C ALA A 49 -14.28 -4.25 5.83
N TRP A 50 -13.46 -5.20 6.28
CA TRP A 50 -12.89 -5.18 7.62
C TRP A 50 -11.81 -4.11 7.76
N LEU A 51 -10.88 -4.00 6.82
CA LEU A 51 -9.83 -2.97 6.81
C LEU A 51 -10.41 -1.53 6.80
N ASN A 52 -11.54 -1.34 6.10
CA ASN A 52 -12.23 -0.06 5.96
C ASN A 52 -13.40 0.09 6.95
N THR A 53 -13.39 -0.63 8.08
CA THR A 53 -14.46 -0.55 9.08
C THR A 53 -14.78 0.92 9.42
N GLY A 54 -16.05 1.30 9.34
CA GLY A 54 -16.53 2.64 9.69
C GLY A 54 -16.45 3.71 8.59
N VAL A 55 -15.72 3.48 7.49
CA VAL A 55 -15.56 4.46 6.38
C VAL A 55 -16.90 4.90 5.77
N GLN A 56 -17.84 3.96 5.57
CA GLN A 56 -19.19 4.26 5.05
C GLN A 56 -20.15 4.87 6.10
N GLY A 57 -19.71 4.97 7.36
CA GLY A 57 -20.53 5.36 8.49
C GLY A 57 -20.05 6.64 9.15
N ASN A 58 -19.67 6.52 10.43
CA ASN A 58 -19.34 7.66 11.29
C ASN A 58 -17.83 7.94 11.39
N GLY A 59 -17.02 7.37 10.49
CA GLY A 59 -15.58 7.53 10.45
C GLY A 59 -14.84 6.22 10.57
N TRP A 60 -13.64 6.17 10.00
CA TRP A 60 -12.79 4.99 10.00
C TRP A 60 -12.38 4.57 11.41
N GLU A 61 -12.58 3.29 11.70
CA GLU A 61 -12.22 2.60 12.93
C GLU A 61 -11.28 1.45 12.55
N PRO A 62 -9.96 1.69 12.48
CA PRO A 62 -9.01 0.68 12.00
C PRO A 62 -9.05 -0.55 12.90
N PRO A 63 -9.30 -1.75 12.36
CA PRO A 63 -9.12 -2.97 13.15
C PRO A 63 -7.66 -3.11 13.55
N PHE A 64 -7.40 -3.80 14.66
CA PHE A 64 -6.03 -4.07 15.09
C PHE A 64 -5.44 -5.25 14.32
N LEU A 65 -4.31 -5.03 13.67
CA LEU A 65 -3.45 -6.09 13.15
C LEU A 65 -1.99 -5.75 13.47
N ASP A 66 -1.28 -6.64 14.15
CA ASP A 66 0.12 -6.42 14.50
C ASP A 66 0.98 -6.45 13.23
N ILE A 67 1.83 -5.43 13.03
CA ILE A 67 2.77 -5.34 11.91
C ILE A 67 3.64 -6.58 11.73
N ASN A 68 4.00 -7.27 12.83
CA ASN A 68 4.83 -8.46 12.80
C ASN A 68 4.03 -9.74 12.49
N SER A 69 2.70 -9.65 12.43
CA SER A 69 1.81 -10.77 12.11
C SER A 69 1.38 -10.77 10.64
N LEU A 70 1.73 -9.74 9.87
CA LEU A 70 1.30 -9.61 8.48
C LEU A 70 1.82 -10.77 7.63
N THR A 71 0.92 -11.33 6.83
CA THR A 71 1.30 -12.28 5.79
C THR A 71 1.88 -11.51 4.61
N HIS A 72 3.13 -11.78 4.24
CA HIS A 72 3.74 -11.21 3.04
C HIS A 72 4.78 -12.18 2.44
N ILE A 73 5.13 -11.99 1.17
CA ILE A 73 6.22 -12.73 0.54
C ILE A 73 7.59 -12.20 1.02
N SER A 74 8.65 -12.97 0.78
CA SER A 74 10.00 -12.52 1.10
C SER A 74 10.43 -11.37 0.20
N LEU A 75 11.37 -10.54 0.66
CA LEU A 75 11.95 -9.46 -0.14
C LEU A 75 12.64 -9.99 -1.42
N ASP A 76 13.30 -11.15 -1.32
CA ASP A 76 13.96 -11.78 -2.46
C ASP A 76 12.92 -12.25 -3.50
N ASP A 77 11.83 -12.88 -3.07
CA ASP A 77 10.74 -13.29 -3.98
C ASP A 77 10.08 -12.06 -4.62
N TYR A 78 9.93 -10.98 -3.86
CA TYR A 78 9.38 -9.72 -4.36
C TYR A 78 10.25 -9.13 -5.47
N TYR A 79 11.57 -9.04 -5.27
CA TYR A 79 12.50 -8.55 -6.30
C TYR A 79 12.59 -9.45 -7.53
N ASN A 80 12.38 -10.75 -7.37
CA ASN A 80 12.31 -11.69 -8.50
C ASN A 80 11.00 -11.60 -9.29
N GLY A 81 10.01 -10.86 -8.78
CA GLY A 81 8.71 -10.64 -9.41
C GLY A 81 8.42 -9.15 -9.59
N VAL A 82 7.25 -8.75 -9.09
CA VAL A 82 6.72 -7.40 -9.26
C VAL A 82 7.63 -6.29 -8.71
N GLY A 83 8.40 -6.58 -7.66
CA GLY A 83 9.31 -5.65 -6.99
C GLY A 83 10.60 -5.34 -7.73
N GLN A 84 10.84 -5.90 -8.92
CA GLN A 84 12.10 -5.73 -9.66
C GLN A 84 12.55 -4.26 -9.79
N PRO A 85 11.68 -3.26 -10.08
CA PRO A 85 12.07 -1.85 -10.12
C PRO A 85 12.66 -1.31 -8.81
N CYS A 86 12.25 -1.86 -7.67
CA CYS A 86 12.70 -1.46 -6.34
C CYS A 86 14.07 -2.04 -5.96
N GLN A 87 14.52 -3.10 -6.63
CA GLN A 87 15.74 -3.84 -6.26
C GLN A 87 16.99 -2.95 -6.21
N GLN A 88 17.07 -1.94 -7.08
CA GLN A 88 18.16 -0.97 -7.09
C GLN A 88 18.29 -0.14 -5.80
N TYR A 89 17.25 -0.12 -4.96
CA TYR A 89 17.19 0.62 -3.70
C TYR A 89 17.32 -0.27 -2.46
N ASP A 90 17.56 -1.58 -2.61
CA ASP A 90 17.63 -2.57 -1.52
C ASP A 90 18.53 -2.14 -0.35
N GLN A 91 19.70 -1.58 -0.65
CA GLN A 91 20.62 -1.10 0.39
C GLN A 91 19.99 -0.01 1.28
N TYR A 92 19.14 0.85 0.71
CA TYR A 92 18.48 1.93 1.44
C TYR A 92 17.35 1.38 2.30
N PHE A 93 16.55 0.43 1.77
CA PHE A 93 15.51 -0.25 2.55
C PHE A 93 16.11 -1.04 3.73
N LYS A 94 17.23 -1.74 3.53
CA LYS A 94 17.94 -2.45 4.61
C LYS A 94 18.51 -1.49 5.65
N SER A 95 19.11 -0.39 5.21
CA SER A 95 19.67 0.64 6.08
C SER A 95 18.58 1.29 6.95
N SER A 96 17.51 1.79 6.32
CA SER A 96 16.39 2.43 7.03
C SER A 96 15.60 1.43 7.86
N GLY A 97 15.37 0.21 7.34
CA GLY A 97 14.70 -0.86 8.07
C GLY A 97 15.42 -1.20 9.37
N SER A 98 16.76 -1.29 9.33
CA SER A 98 17.59 -1.44 10.54
C SER A 98 17.47 -0.24 11.48
N LYS A 99 17.56 0.99 10.95
CA LYS A 99 17.51 2.24 11.74
C LYS A 99 16.18 2.44 12.45
N TYR A 100 15.06 2.13 11.80
CA TYR A 100 13.71 2.36 12.30
C TYR A 100 13.00 1.08 12.76
N ASN A 101 13.71 -0.05 12.81
CA ASN A 101 13.18 -1.36 13.18
C ASN A 101 11.95 -1.76 12.34
N ILE A 102 12.03 -1.62 11.03
CA ILE A 102 10.97 -1.99 10.07
C ILE A 102 11.54 -3.07 9.16
N ASP A 103 10.73 -4.08 8.83
CA ASP A 103 11.11 -5.07 7.81
C ASP A 103 11.43 -4.36 6.49
N PRO A 104 12.63 -4.52 5.91
CA PRO A 104 12.98 -3.94 4.61
C PRO A 104 12.00 -4.32 3.49
N ALA A 105 11.35 -5.48 3.57
CA ALA A 105 10.32 -5.90 2.63
C ALA A 105 9.14 -4.93 2.63
N ILE A 106 8.65 -4.56 3.82
CA ILE A 106 7.55 -3.60 3.98
C ILE A 106 7.90 -2.24 3.37
N LEU A 107 9.14 -1.75 3.56
CA LEU A 107 9.57 -0.49 2.94
C LEU A 107 9.59 -0.58 1.41
N ALA A 108 10.04 -1.71 0.85
CA ALA A 108 10.02 -1.91 -0.60
C ALA A 108 8.60 -2.00 -1.16
N PHE A 109 7.67 -2.64 -0.45
CA PHE A 109 6.26 -2.71 -0.84
C PHE A 109 5.61 -1.34 -0.84
N ILE A 110 5.87 -0.53 0.20
CA ILE A 110 5.37 0.85 0.28
C ILE A 110 5.96 1.71 -0.83
N ALA A 111 7.27 1.61 -1.10
CA ALA A 111 7.88 2.35 -2.21
C ALA A 111 7.22 2.04 -3.56
N MET A 112 6.79 0.80 -3.76
CA MET A 112 6.03 0.42 -4.95
C MET A 112 4.62 1.03 -4.97
N GLN A 113 3.89 0.95 -3.86
CA GLN A 113 2.56 1.55 -3.73
C GLN A 113 2.59 3.07 -3.97
N GLU A 114 3.59 3.75 -3.41
CA GLU A 114 3.68 5.21 -3.41
C GLU A 114 4.16 5.77 -4.75
N SER A 115 5.17 5.16 -5.37
CA SER A 115 5.83 5.74 -6.55
C SER A 115 6.07 4.74 -7.69
N SER A 116 5.63 3.50 -7.55
CA SER A 116 6.07 2.38 -8.40
C SER A 116 7.60 2.25 -8.43
N CYS A 117 8.24 2.56 -7.30
CA CYS A 117 9.68 2.68 -7.16
C CYS A 117 10.34 3.69 -8.10
N ASN A 118 9.66 4.82 -8.36
CA ASN A 118 10.21 5.96 -9.10
C ASN A 118 10.73 7.04 -8.13
N ALA A 119 12.06 7.13 -7.99
CA ALA A 119 12.69 8.16 -7.16
C ALA A 119 12.47 9.61 -7.63
N ASP A 120 12.11 9.79 -8.90
CA ASP A 120 11.80 11.11 -9.50
C ASP A 120 10.30 11.44 -9.47
N ALA A 121 9.47 10.61 -8.82
CA ALA A 121 8.05 10.91 -8.64
C ALA A 121 7.87 12.30 -8.00
N GLY A 122 7.14 13.17 -8.70
CA GLY A 122 6.86 14.54 -8.26
C GLY A 122 5.64 14.60 -7.32
N GLY A 123 5.03 15.79 -7.22
CA GLY A 123 3.84 16.01 -6.41
C GLY A 123 4.11 16.87 -5.16
N SER A 124 3.09 16.99 -4.31
CA SER A 124 3.18 17.64 -3.00
C SER A 124 4.09 16.86 -2.05
N THR A 125 4.15 15.54 -2.21
CA THR A 125 4.95 14.59 -1.46
C THR A 125 5.94 13.86 -2.39
N PRO A 126 7.17 14.37 -2.59
CA PRO A 126 8.05 13.85 -3.64
C PRO A 126 8.81 12.57 -3.28
N GLY A 127 9.27 11.88 -4.34
CA GLY A 127 10.27 10.83 -4.29
C GLY A 127 9.74 9.41 -4.10
N LEU A 128 10.67 8.49 -3.90
CA LEU A 128 10.49 7.05 -3.82
C LEU A 128 9.40 6.62 -2.82
N MET A 129 9.34 7.28 -1.68
CA MET A 129 8.42 7.01 -0.57
C MET A 129 7.26 8.01 -0.49
N GLN A 130 7.13 8.92 -1.48
CA GLN A 130 6.20 10.05 -1.49
C GLN A 130 6.13 10.74 -0.11
N CYS A 131 7.27 11.24 0.35
CA CYS A 131 7.37 11.81 1.70
C CYS A 131 6.97 13.30 1.70
N ASP A 132 6.08 13.68 2.63
CA ASP A 132 5.80 15.09 2.91
C ASP A 132 7.06 15.80 3.46
N PRO A 133 7.46 16.96 2.91
CA PRO A 133 8.62 17.71 3.37
C PRO A 133 8.68 18.01 4.88
N SER A 134 7.54 18.15 5.56
CA SER A 134 7.47 18.39 7.01
C SER A 134 7.96 17.19 7.84
N ASN A 135 8.01 16.00 7.24
CA ASN A 135 8.48 14.76 7.86
C ASN A 135 9.98 14.48 7.61
N CYS A 136 10.67 15.37 6.89
CA CYS A 136 12.08 15.18 6.57
C CYS A 136 12.97 15.17 7.81
N GLN A 137 13.70 14.07 7.99
CA GLN A 137 14.59 13.86 9.14
C GLN A 137 15.97 14.53 9.00
N ASN A 138 16.24 15.15 7.86
CA ASN A 138 17.50 15.81 7.53
C ASN A 138 17.52 17.32 7.89
N GLY A 139 16.42 17.85 8.43
CA GLY A 139 16.26 19.27 8.77
C GLY A 139 16.23 20.21 7.55
N GLN A 140 16.08 19.68 6.34
CA GLN A 140 15.92 20.44 5.11
C GLN A 140 14.45 20.55 4.73
N SER A 141 14.14 21.46 3.80
CA SER A 141 12.79 21.61 3.24
C SER A 141 12.43 20.55 2.20
N SER A 142 13.31 19.57 1.96
CA SER A 142 13.06 18.42 1.10
C SER A 142 14.05 17.31 1.45
N CYS A 143 13.56 16.08 1.32
CA CYS A 143 14.32 14.85 1.48
C CYS A 143 14.04 13.92 0.30
N GLN A 144 13.73 14.46 -0.89
CA GLN A 144 13.65 13.64 -2.10
C GLN A 144 15.01 13.01 -2.45
N TYR A 145 16.09 13.78 -2.27
CA TYR A 145 17.46 13.34 -2.48
C TYR A 145 18.38 13.81 -1.34
N PRO A 146 19.41 13.02 -0.99
CA PRO A 146 19.77 11.68 -1.51
C PRO A 146 18.70 10.61 -1.20
N ILE A 147 18.71 9.49 -1.93
CA ILE A 147 17.69 8.42 -1.78
C ILE A 147 17.55 7.96 -0.33
N GLN A 148 18.65 7.86 0.40
CA GLN A 148 18.63 7.47 1.82
C GLN A 148 17.75 8.41 2.67
N ASP A 149 17.72 9.72 2.39
CA ASP A 149 16.90 10.68 3.13
C ASP A 149 15.41 10.45 2.86
N ASN A 150 15.05 10.08 1.63
CA ASN A 150 13.67 9.79 1.25
C ASN A 150 13.17 8.50 1.89
N VAL A 151 13.99 7.44 1.85
CA VAL A 151 13.68 6.17 2.51
C VAL A 151 13.64 6.33 4.03
N ASP A 152 14.55 7.13 4.60
CA ASP A 152 14.52 7.45 6.03
C ASP A 152 13.28 8.23 6.43
N CYS A 153 12.78 9.14 5.59
CA CYS A 153 11.53 9.82 5.86
C CYS A 153 10.36 8.84 5.89
N GLY A 154 10.18 8.02 4.85
CA GLY A 154 9.10 7.04 4.81
C GLY A 154 9.16 6.06 5.99
N ALA A 155 10.35 5.53 6.28
CA ALA A 155 10.54 4.66 7.43
C ALA A 155 10.23 5.35 8.77
N TRP A 156 10.61 6.63 8.92
CA TRP A 156 10.26 7.41 10.11
C TRP A 156 8.75 7.65 10.24
N VAL A 157 8.05 7.97 9.15
CA VAL A 157 6.59 8.15 9.15
C VAL A 157 5.89 6.87 9.60
N LEU A 158 6.25 5.73 9.00
CA LEU A 158 5.67 4.44 9.37
C LEU A 158 5.99 4.07 10.83
N ARG A 159 7.24 4.22 11.28
CA ARG A 159 7.62 3.95 12.68
C ARG A 159 6.85 4.83 13.64
N SER A 160 6.77 6.14 13.38
CA SER A 160 6.04 7.08 14.24
C SER A 160 4.56 6.73 14.33
N ALA A 161 3.94 6.34 13.21
CA ALA A 161 2.56 5.89 13.20
C ALA A 161 2.36 4.57 13.96
N LEU A 162 3.27 3.60 13.82
CA LEU A 162 3.23 2.36 14.59
C LEU A 162 3.36 2.61 16.09
N ASP A 163 4.28 3.48 16.50
CA ASP A 163 4.50 3.80 17.92
C ASP A 163 3.26 4.50 18.51
N ASN A 164 2.63 5.42 17.76
CA ASN A 164 1.40 6.11 18.17
C ASN A 164 0.17 5.19 18.24
N THR A 165 0.15 4.12 17.46
CA THR A 165 -1.01 3.22 17.31
C THR A 165 -0.81 1.88 18.03
N GLY A 166 0.24 1.76 18.86
CA GLY A 166 0.53 0.55 19.62
C GLY A 166 0.88 -0.67 18.75
N GLY A 167 1.49 -0.44 17.58
CA GLY A 167 1.87 -1.47 16.62
C GLY A 167 0.78 -1.88 15.63
N ASN A 168 -0.33 -1.14 15.55
CA ASN A 168 -1.42 -1.43 14.61
C ASN A 168 -1.02 -1.07 13.16
N ALA A 169 -0.73 -2.08 12.35
CA ALA A 169 -0.36 -1.91 10.96
C ALA A 169 -1.45 -1.27 10.10
N VAL A 170 -2.73 -1.59 10.36
CA VAL A 170 -3.85 -1.06 9.58
C VAL A 170 -3.98 0.44 9.80
N HIS A 171 -3.92 0.88 11.07
CA HIS A 171 -3.90 2.30 11.41
C HIS A 171 -2.65 2.98 10.84
N ALA A 172 -1.47 2.40 11.07
CA ALA A 172 -0.21 3.02 10.65
C ALA A 172 -0.10 3.20 9.12
N LEU A 173 -0.48 2.20 8.32
CA LEU A 173 -0.47 2.28 6.86
C LEU A 173 -1.56 3.21 6.33
N GLY A 174 -2.75 3.21 6.93
CA GLY A 174 -3.78 4.19 6.55
C GLY A 174 -3.29 5.62 6.83
N SER A 175 -2.69 5.86 7.99
CA SER A 175 -2.09 7.17 8.32
C SER A 175 -0.93 7.55 7.40
N TYR A 176 -0.16 6.58 6.91
CA TYR A 176 0.85 6.82 5.87
C TYR A 176 0.22 7.42 4.61
N ASN A 177 -0.92 6.88 4.17
CA ASN A 177 -1.71 7.42 3.04
C ASN A 177 -2.48 8.71 3.37
N GLY A 178 -2.45 9.16 4.63
CA GLY A 178 -3.18 10.35 5.09
C GLY A 178 -4.59 10.06 5.63
N TRP A 179 -4.92 8.80 5.94
CA TRP A 179 -6.14 8.46 6.66
C TRP A 179 -6.03 8.84 8.14
N PHE A 180 -7.16 9.12 8.75
CA PHE A 180 -7.23 9.55 10.14
C PHE A 180 -8.51 9.05 10.82
N THR A 181 -8.44 8.91 12.13
CA THR A 181 -9.56 8.51 12.99
C THR A 181 -10.08 9.71 13.79
N ALA A 182 -11.24 9.57 14.43
CA ALA A 182 -11.70 10.56 15.41
C ALA A 182 -10.71 10.73 16.57
N SER A 183 -10.09 9.64 17.02
CA SER A 183 -9.13 9.63 18.14
C SER A 183 -7.81 10.32 17.84
N ASP A 184 -7.47 10.50 16.56
CA ASP A 184 -6.25 11.23 16.16
C ASP A 184 -6.37 12.74 16.48
N GLY A 185 -7.58 13.22 16.80
CA GLY A 185 -7.80 14.56 17.33
C GLY A 185 -7.58 15.68 16.30
N THR A 186 -7.61 15.35 15.01
CA THR A 186 -7.40 16.32 13.91
C THR A 186 -8.53 17.36 13.83
N GLY A 187 -9.74 17.02 14.30
CA GLY A 187 -10.95 17.84 14.18
C GLY A 187 -11.57 17.82 12.78
N LEU A 188 -10.89 17.22 11.79
CA LEU A 188 -11.33 17.11 10.41
C LEU A 188 -12.62 16.29 10.30
N ASN A 189 -13.41 16.56 9.27
CA ASN A 189 -14.71 15.91 9.05
C ASN A 189 -15.66 16.06 10.25
N GLY A 190 -15.60 17.21 10.93
CA GLY A 190 -16.35 17.45 12.17
C GLY A 190 -15.97 16.52 13.32
N GLY A 191 -14.71 16.04 13.35
CA GLY A 191 -14.19 15.14 14.39
C GLY A 191 -14.59 13.68 14.23
N LYS A 192 -15.12 13.28 13.07
CA LYS A 192 -15.55 11.89 12.80
C LYS A 192 -14.39 10.97 12.45
N GLY A 193 -13.31 11.49 11.87
CA GLY A 193 -12.33 10.67 11.15
C GLY A 193 -12.67 10.56 9.66
N LEU A 194 -11.89 9.78 8.93
CA LEU A 194 -12.04 9.59 7.49
C LEU A 194 -13.36 8.87 7.18
N THR A 195 -14.13 9.40 6.24
CA THR A 195 -15.31 8.74 5.67
C THR A 195 -15.20 8.67 4.16
N GLU A 196 -16.01 7.83 3.53
CA GLU A 196 -16.07 7.62 2.09
C GLU A 196 -16.22 8.94 1.29
N GLY A 197 -17.05 9.86 1.78
CA GLY A 197 -17.23 11.18 1.14
C GLY A 197 -16.20 12.25 1.50
N TYR A 198 -15.28 12.00 2.45
CA TYR A 198 -14.37 13.04 2.93
C TYR A 198 -13.33 13.46 1.88
N PRO A 199 -12.61 12.55 1.20
CA PRO A 199 -11.55 12.93 0.25
C PRO A 199 -12.04 13.90 -0.83
N CYS A 200 -13.29 13.71 -1.30
CA CYS A 200 -13.88 14.53 -2.35
C CYS A 200 -14.73 15.72 -1.87
N SER A 201 -14.85 15.90 -0.55
CA SER A 201 -15.48 17.07 0.06
C SER A 201 -14.64 18.34 -0.15
N SER A 202 -15.23 19.51 0.14
CA SER A 202 -14.48 20.78 0.11
C SER A 202 -13.36 20.84 1.15
N GLU A 203 -13.56 20.21 2.32
CA GLU A 203 -12.53 20.13 3.36
C GLU A 203 -11.40 19.20 2.92
N GLY A 204 -11.72 17.98 2.46
CA GLY A 204 -10.71 17.02 1.98
C GLY A 204 -9.80 17.62 0.90
N LYS A 205 -10.38 18.24 -0.13
CA LYS A 205 -9.63 18.92 -1.21
C LYS A 205 -8.79 20.12 -0.75
N ALA A 206 -9.14 20.74 0.38
CA ALA A 206 -8.35 21.82 0.96
C ALA A 206 -7.18 21.28 1.80
N HIS A 207 -7.17 19.98 2.12
CA HIS A 207 -6.22 19.32 3.01
C HIS A 207 -5.32 18.30 2.31
N GLY A 208 -5.28 18.28 0.99
CA GLY A 208 -4.35 17.46 0.21
C GLY A 208 -5.01 16.82 -1.02
N ASP A 209 -4.27 15.91 -1.65
CA ASP A 209 -4.79 15.08 -2.71
C ASP A 209 -5.80 14.05 -2.13
N PRO A 210 -6.85 13.66 -2.88
CA PRO A 210 -7.83 12.71 -2.38
C PRO A 210 -7.18 11.38 -1.98
N GLN A 211 -7.45 10.91 -0.76
CA GLN A 211 -6.93 9.64 -0.26
C GLN A 211 -7.47 8.46 -1.06
N ASN A 212 -6.62 7.46 -1.35
CA ASN A 212 -7.04 6.23 -2.02
C ASN A 212 -7.70 5.29 -0.99
N LEU A 213 -9.01 5.05 -1.13
CA LEU A 213 -9.73 4.17 -0.21
C LEU A 213 -9.50 2.66 -0.45
N ASN A 214 -8.82 2.30 -1.54
CA ASN A 214 -8.30 0.95 -1.79
C ASN A 214 -6.90 0.73 -1.20
N TYR A 215 -6.21 1.77 -0.72
CA TYR A 215 -4.80 1.73 -0.31
C TYR A 215 -4.45 0.56 0.62
N LEU A 216 -5.27 0.31 1.65
CA LEU A 216 -5.04 -0.78 2.60
C LEU A 216 -5.17 -2.15 1.94
N HIS A 217 -6.12 -2.34 1.02
CA HIS A 217 -6.30 -3.59 0.30
C HIS A 217 -5.17 -3.80 -0.72
N GLU A 218 -4.87 -2.80 -1.54
CA GLU A 218 -3.77 -2.81 -2.52
C GLU A 218 -2.42 -3.12 -1.84
N THR A 219 -2.16 -2.49 -0.70
CA THR A 219 -0.91 -2.67 0.03
C THR A 219 -0.86 -4.04 0.70
N LEU A 220 -1.79 -4.33 1.61
CA LEU A 220 -1.73 -5.53 2.47
C LEU A 220 -2.09 -6.82 1.74
N ASN A 221 -3.00 -6.79 0.78
CA ASN A 221 -3.47 -7.97 0.05
C ASN A 221 -2.99 -8.00 -1.41
N GLY A 222 -2.35 -6.94 -1.89
CA GLY A 222 -1.75 -6.85 -3.22
C GLY A 222 -0.23 -6.94 -3.16
N TRP A 223 0.43 -5.78 -3.03
CA TRP A 223 1.90 -5.66 -3.11
C TRP A 223 2.63 -6.55 -2.11
N PHE A 224 2.13 -6.67 -0.88
CA PHE A 224 2.73 -7.54 0.16
C PHE A 224 2.74 -9.02 -0.26
N LEU A 225 1.87 -9.42 -1.19
CA LEU A 225 1.75 -10.78 -1.69
C LEU A 225 2.34 -10.97 -3.09
N GLY A 226 2.97 -9.93 -3.63
CA GLY A 226 3.62 -9.95 -4.94
C GLY A 226 2.70 -9.74 -6.14
N TYR A 227 1.49 -9.20 -5.93
CA TYR A 227 0.60 -8.80 -7.01
C TYR A 227 0.97 -7.43 -7.57
N ASP A 228 0.79 -7.25 -8.87
CA ASP A 228 0.97 -5.97 -9.59
C ASP A 228 -0.34 -5.18 -9.65
N MET A 229 -0.67 -4.49 -8.55
CA MET A 229 -1.96 -3.81 -8.38
C MET A 229 -2.21 -2.67 -9.37
N TYR A 230 -1.15 -2.12 -9.96
CA TYR A 230 -1.25 -1.06 -10.97
C TYR A 230 -1.01 -1.56 -12.40
N GLY A 231 -0.77 -2.86 -12.57
CA GLY A 231 -0.47 -3.47 -13.85
C GLY A 231 -1.29 -4.73 -14.08
N SER A 232 -0.63 -5.89 -14.12
CA SER A 232 -1.29 -7.12 -14.58
C SER A 232 -2.39 -7.65 -13.66
N ASP A 233 -2.37 -7.30 -12.38
CA ASP A 233 -3.31 -7.78 -11.35
C ASP A 233 -4.27 -6.69 -10.88
N ALA A 234 -4.46 -5.63 -11.69
CA ALA A 234 -5.36 -4.52 -11.36
C ALA A 234 -6.84 -4.95 -11.20
N ASP A 235 -7.23 -6.14 -11.67
CA ASP A 235 -8.55 -6.71 -11.42
C ASP A 235 -8.74 -7.22 -9.97
N LEU A 236 -7.65 -7.32 -9.20
CA LEU A 236 -7.68 -7.60 -7.76
C LEU A 236 -7.98 -6.36 -6.92
N ASP A 237 -8.12 -5.18 -7.54
CA ASP A 237 -8.41 -3.95 -6.81
C ASP A 237 -9.77 -4.00 -6.08
N GLY A 238 -9.88 -3.20 -5.01
CA GLY A 238 -11.06 -3.12 -4.17
C GLY A 238 -12.21 -2.30 -4.78
N GLU A 239 -13.32 -2.23 -4.03
CA GLU A 239 -14.54 -1.53 -4.47
C GLU A 239 -14.46 0.01 -4.30
N TYR A 240 -13.66 0.49 -3.34
CA TYR A 240 -13.56 1.91 -2.96
C TYR A 240 -12.48 2.65 -3.76
N ASN A 241 -12.62 2.64 -5.09
CA ASN A 241 -11.61 3.26 -5.93
C ASN A 241 -11.75 4.78 -5.90
N CYS A 242 -10.80 5.40 -5.19
CA CYS A 242 -10.60 6.84 -5.18
C CYS A 242 -9.14 7.17 -5.48
N SER A 243 -8.60 6.66 -6.59
CA SER A 243 -7.21 6.84 -7.05
C SER A 243 -6.81 8.31 -7.27
N GLN A 244 -6.79 9.10 -6.19
CA GLN A 244 -6.49 10.52 -6.13
C GLN A 244 -7.38 11.40 -7.04
N SER A 245 -8.56 10.90 -7.41
CA SER A 245 -9.48 11.57 -8.33
C SER A 245 -10.91 11.58 -7.82
N CYS A 246 -11.57 12.73 -7.94
CA CYS A 246 -12.98 12.92 -7.65
C CYS A 246 -13.85 12.95 -8.92
N SER A 247 -13.36 12.41 -10.04
CA SER A 247 -14.05 12.47 -11.34
C SER A 247 -15.35 11.65 -11.40
N ASN A 248 -15.55 10.69 -10.49
CA ASN A 248 -16.73 9.82 -10.45
C ASN A 248 -17.88 10.37 -9.59
N GLY A 249 -17.73 11.54 -8.96
CA GLY A 249 -18.79 12.15 -8.15
C GLY A 249 -18.30 12.70 -6.81
N SER A 250 -19.20 12.76 -5.82
CA SER A 250 -18.94 13.30 -4.48
C SER A 250 -18.49 12.25 -3.46
N ILE A 251 -18.35 11.00 -3.88
CA ILE A 251 -18.00 9.87 -3.01
C ILE A 251 -16.87 9.09 -3.68
N CYS A 252 -15.90 8.71 -2.85
CA CYS A 252 -15.09 7.52 -3.04
C CYS A 252 -15.90 6.25 -2.68
#